data_AF-A0A966KUS6-F1
#
_entry.id   AF-A0A966KUS6-F1
#
_cell.length_a   1.000
_cell.length_b   1.000
_cell.length_c   1.000
_cell.angle_alpha   90.00
_cell.angle_beta   90.00
_cell.angle_gamma   90.00
#
_symmetry.space_group_name_H-M   'P 1'
#
loop_
_entity.id
_entity.type
_entity.pdbx_description
1 polymer ?
#
loop_
_entity_poly.entity_id
_entity_poly.type
_entity_poly.pdbx_seq_one_letter_code
_entity_poly.pdbx_strand_id
1 'polypeptide(L)'
;MTPQTKGIVPPPAVSCSATPATLPLTALDLAFADFLQASEPSTDPRHSLLAALTSHQYGRGHACLDLRLLAEFGGTALGWDARLQDLLPSGLADAAASLPWTQGSGSPLVLEDTRLYLRRNWQAEQAIRASIQARLNQPGAVPDSLKQALDSLFGTPSS
;
A
#
# COMPACT_ATOMS: atom_id res chain seq x y z
N MET A 1 -62.14 41.75 -26.54
CA MET A 1 -60.68 41.65 -26.75
C MET A 1 -60.09 41.03 -25.50
N THR A 2 -59.74 39.75 -25.56
CA THR A 2 -59.08 39.00 -24.48
C THR A 2 -57.77 38.45 -25.05
N PRO A 3 -56.61 38.68 -24.42
CA PRO A 3 -55.35 38.20 -24.96
C PRO A 3 -55.12 36.72 -24.59
N GLN A 4 -54.71 35.94 -25.58
CA GLN A 4 -54.25 34.55 -25.39
C GLN A 4 -52.80 34.57 -24.90
N THR A 5 -52.54 33.91 -23.77
CA THR A 5 -51.18 33.77 -23.21
C THR A 5 -50.64 32.40 -23.64
N LYS A 6 -49.62 32.41 -24.50
CA LYS A 6 -48.97 31.22 -25.04
C LYS A 6 -48.03 30.63 -23.99
N GLY A 7 -48.36 29.46 -23.45
CA GLY A 7 -47.54 28.76 -22.46
C GLY A 7 -46.19 28.33 -23.05
N ILE A 8 -45.10 28.73 -22.40
CA ILE A 8 -43.74 28.30 -22.69
C ILE A 8 -43.47 27.04 -21.85
N VAL A 9 -43.17 25.93 -22.53
CA VAL A 9 -42.77 24.66 -21.89
C VAL A 9 -41.26 24.72 -21.62
N PRO A 10 -40.79 24.44 -20.39
CA PRO A 10 -39.35 24.42 -20.10
C PRO A 10 -38.68 23.18 -20.72
N PRO A 11 -37.38 23.26 -21.08
CA PRO A 11 -36.65 22.12 -21.63
C PRO A 11 -36.49 21.00 -20.58
N PRO A 12 -36.38 19.73 -21.00
CA PRO A 12 -36.17 18.61 -20.08
C PRO A 12 -34.81 18.73 -19.38
N ALA A 13 -34.76 18.39 -18.10
CA ALA A 13 -33.54 18.33 -17.31
C ALA A 13 -32.60 17.26 -17.87
N VAL A 14 -31.37 17.66 -18.20
CA VAL A 14 -30.29 16.73 -18.57
C VAL A 14 -29.94 15.89 -17.35
N SER A 15 -30.30 14.61 -17.37
CA SER A 15 -29.85 13.66 -16.36
C SER A 15 -28.39 13.30 -16.65
N CYS A 16 -27.46 13.88 -15.90
CA CYS A 16 -26.08 13.42 -15.87
C CYS A 16 -26.04 12.02 -15.23
N SER A 17 -25.93 10.97 -16.05
CA SER A 17 -25.54 9.65 -15.58
C SER A 17 -24.09 9.71 -15.12
N ALA A 18 -23.86 9.72 -13.80
CA ALA A 18 -22.51 9.59 -13.25
C ALA A 18 -21.97 8.20 -13.59
N THR A 19 -20.80 8.14 -14.22
CA THR A 19 -20.06 6.88 -14.40
C THR A 19 -19.80 6.27 -13.03
N PRO A 20 -20.06 4.96 -12.80
CA PRO A 20 -19.78 4.34 -11.52
C PRO A 20 -18.28 4.48 -11.20
N ALA A 21 -17.99 4.93 -9.98
CA ALA A 21 -16.62 5.05 -9.51
C ALA A 21 -15.98 3.66 -9.41
N THR A 22 -14.80 3.50 -10.00
CA THR A 22 -13.99 2.28 -9.92
C THR A 22 -12.75 2.54 -9.09
N LEU A 23 -12.23 1.49 -8.44
CA LEU A 23 -10.97 1.59 -7.71
C LEU A 23 -9.83 1.92 -8.68
N PRO A 24 -8.90 2.84 -8.33
CA PRO A 24 -7.80 3.26 -9.19
C PRO A 24 -6.64 2.24 -9.19
N LEU A 25 -6.98 0.98 -9.46
CA LEU A 25 -6.04 -0.13 -9.59
C LEU A 25 -5.55 -0.23 -11.04
N THR A 26 -4.26 -0.50 -11.21
CA THR A 26 -3.67 -0.67 -12.54
C THR A 26 -4.01 -2.05 -13.12
N ALA A 27 -3.84 -2.21 -14.44
CA ALA A 27 -3.97 -3.52 -15.07
C ALA A 27 -3.00 -4.57 -14.49
N LEU A 28 -1.83 -4.13 -14.01
CA LEU A 28 -0.87 -5.02 -13.33
C LEU A 28 -1.40 -5.50 -11.98
N ASP A 29 -2.00 -4.61 -11.19
CA ASP A 29 -2.54 -4.95 -9.87
C ASP A 29 -3.66 -5.99 -9.98
N LEU A 30 -4.55 -5.81 -10.97
CA LEU A 30 -5.63 -6.74 -11.27
C LEU A 30 -5.09 -8.07 -11.80
N ALA A 31 -4.20 -8.04 -12.78
CA ALA A 31 -3.60 -9.26 -13.34
C ALA A 31 -2.84 -10.07 -12.30
N PHE A 32 -2.18 -9.40 -11.35
CA PHE A 32 -1.54 -10.07 -10.22
C PHE A 32 -2.56 -10.78 -9.32
N ALA A 33 -3.64 -10.11 -8.91
CA ALA A 33 -4.68 -10.72 -8.11
C ALA A 33 -5.37 -11.89 -8.83
N ASP A 34 -5.65 -11.73 -10.13
CA ASP A 34 -6.24 -12.77 -10.98
C ASP A 34 -5.32 -13.99 -11.10
N PHE A 35 -4.02 -13.75 -11.27
CA PHE A 35 -3.01 -14.82 -11.31
C PHE A 35 -2.99 -15.63 -10.01
N LEU A 36 -3.05 -14.95 -8.85
CA LEU A 36 -3.08 -15.63 -7.56
C LEU A 36 -4.36 -16.47 -7.38
N GLN A 37 -5.52 -15.89 -7.73
CA GLN A 37 -6.79 -16.57 -7.67
C GLN A 37 -6.85 -17.80 -8.61
N ALA A 38 -6.21 -17.72 -9.79
CA ALA A 38 -6.11 -18.85 -10.72
C ALA A 38 -5.15 -19.94 -10.22
N SER A 39 -4.09 -19.55 -9.50
CA SER A 39 -3.07 -20.48 -8.98
C SER A 39 -3.53 -21.25 -7.75
N GLU A 40 -4.15 -20.55 -6.80
CA GLU A 40 -4.71 -21.12 -5.57
C GLU A 40 -6.00 -20.35 -5.24
N PRO A 41 -7.18 -20.89 -5.57
CA PRO A 41 -8.43 -20.19 -5.39
C PRO A 41 -8.72 -19.86 -3.94
N SER A 42 -9.17 -18.64 -3.69
CA SER A 42 -9.77 -18.27 -2.43
C SER A 42 -11.26 -18.04 -2.50
N THR A 43 -11.97 -18.38 -1.43
CA THR A 43 -13.42 -18.20 -1.31
C THR A 43 -13.80 -16.83 -0.75
N ASP A 44 -12.87 -16.12 -0.12
CA ASP A 44 -13.10 -14.77 0.38
C ASP A 44 -12.77 -13.73 -0.70
N PRO A 45 -13.76 -12.96 -1.20
CA PRO A 45 -13.53 -11.96 -2.25
C PRO A 45 -12.58 -10.83 -1.83
N ARG A 46 -12.38 -10.61 -0.51
CA ARG A 46 -11.45 -9.60 0.01
C ARG A 46 -9.99 -9.96 -0.26
N HIS A 47 -9.68 -11.24 -0.43
CA HIS A 47 -8.32 -11.69 -0.63
C HIS A 47 -7.73 -11.18 -1.95
N SER A 48 -8.44 -11.30 -3.07
CA SER A 48 -7.99 -10.75 -4.36
C SER A 48 -7.77 -9.24 -4.28
N LEU A 49 -8.62 -8.51 -3.55
CA LEU A 49 -8.43 -7.08 -3.33
C LEU A 49 -7.18 -6.78 -2.49
N LEU A 50 -6.91 -7.54 -1.42
CA LEU A 50 -5.67 -7.40 -0.64
C LEU A 50 -4.42 -7.62 -1.49
N ALA A 51 -4.44 -8.61 -2.39
CA ALA A 51 -3.35 -8.84 -3.33
C ALA A 51 -3.16 -7.65 -4.29
N ALA A 52 -4.24 -7.16 -4.89
CA ALA A 52 -4.21 -6.01 -5.78
C ALA A 52 -3.72 -4.74 -5.05
N LEU A 53 -4.19 -4.48 -3.83
CA LEU A 53 -3.75 -3.35 -3.01
C LEU A 53 -2.28 -3.44 -2.61
N THR A 54 -1.78 -4.65 -2.35
CA THR A 54 -0.35 -4.86 -2.07
C THR A 54 0.51 -4.53 -3.29
N SER A 55 0.08 -4.95 -4.49
CA SER A 55 0.72 -4.55 -5.76
C SER A 55 0.61 -3.04 -5.99
N HIS A 56 -0.55 -2.44 -5.72
CA HIS A 56 -0.80 -1.01 -5.88
C HIS A 56 0.14 -0.18 -5.01
N GLN A 57 0.25 -0.52 -3.73
CA GLN A 57 1.16 0.16 -2.80
C GLN A 57 2.62 0.01 -3.24
N TYR A 58 3.01 -1.15 -3.77
CA TYR A 58 4.33 -1.35 -4.36
C TYR A 58 4.59 -0.44 -5.56
N GLY A 59 3.63 -0.32 -6.47
CA GLY A 59 3.72 0.59 -7.63
C GLY A 59 3.87 2.06 -7.22
N ARG A 60 3.46 2.42 -6.00
CA ARG A 60 3.61 3.76 -5.40
C ARG A 60 4.89 3.94 -4.57
N GLY A 61 5.75 2.92 -4.51
CA GLY A 61 7.02 2.96 -3.79
C GLY A 61 6.95 2.51 -2.33
N HIS A 62 5.82 1.99 -1.86
CA HIS A 62 5.74 1.38 -0.53
C HIS A 62 6.25 -0.06 -0.56
N ALA A 63 7.00 -0.49 0.46
CA ALA A 63 7.50 -1.86 0.54
C ALA A 63 6.40 -2.89 0.83
N CYS A 64 5.36 -2.47 1.57
CA CYS A 64 4.22 -3.28 2.00
C CYS A 64 2.92 -2.47 2.01
N LEU A 65 1.80 -3.18 2.13
CA LEU A 65 0.52 -2.66 2.57
C LEU A 65 0.45 -2.75 4.10
N ASP A 66 0.28 -1.62 4.78
CA ASP A 66 0.08 -1.57 6.23
C ASP A 66 -1.41 -1.75 6.56
N LEU A 67 -1.73 -2.92 7.13
CA LEU A 67 -3.10 -3.33 7.45
C LEU A 67 -3.67 -2.56 8.65
N ARG A 68 -2.82 -2.05 9.54
CA ARG A 68 -3.27 -1.22 10.67
C ARG A 68 -3.71 0.14 10.16
N LEU A 69 -2.90 0.78 9.32
CA LEU A 69 -3.27 2.05 8.68
C LEU A 69 -4.49 1.88 7.79
N LEU A 70 -4.59 0.77 7.05
CA LEU A 70 -5.77 0.47 6.24
C LEU A 70 -7.04 0.31 7.08
N ALA A 71 -6.95 -0.36 8.24
CA ALA A 71 -8.09 -0.52 9.15
C ALA A 71 -8.54 0.81 9.77
N GLU A 72 -7.59 1.68 10.11
CA GLU A 72 -7.86 2.96 10.79
C GLU A 72 -8.32 4.06 9.83
N PHE A 73 -7.72 4.13 8.64
CA PHE A 73 -7.91 5.25 7.71
C PHE A 73 -8.49 4.86 6.35
N GLY A 74 -8.73 3.57 6.09
CA GLY A 74 -9.35 3.10 4.86
C GLY A 74 -8.62 3.56 3.60
N GLY A 75 -9.35 4.13 2.64
CA GLY A 75 -8.84 4.65 1.38
C GLY A 75 -7.85 5.79 1.56
N THR A 76 -7.90 6.53 2.67
CA THR A 76 -6.91 7.58 2.96
C THR A 76 -5.52 6.98 3.17
N ALA A 77 -5.40 5.77 3.75
CA ALA A 77 -4.13 5.05 3.86
C ALA A 77 -3.51 4.69 2.50
N LEU A 78 -4.34 4.59 1.46
CA LEU A 78 -3.96 4.31 0.08
C LEU A 78 -3.70 5.61 -0.72
N GLY A 79 -3.85 6.77 -0.08
CA GLY A 79 -3.79 8.07 -0.72
C GLY A 79 -4.94 8.31 -1.70
N TRP A 80 -6.09 7.70 -1.45
CA TRP A 80 -7.31 7.86 -2.24
C TRP A 80 -8.22 8.92 -1.62
N ASP A 81 -9.06 9.55 -2.47
CA ASP A 81 -10.05 10.51 -2.00
C ASP A 81 -11.25 9.82 -1.33
N ALA A 82 -12.00 10.60 -0.54
CA ALA A 82 -13.11 10.08 0.27
C ALA A 82 -14.22 9.41 -0.56
N ARG A 83 -14.36 9.72 -1.85
CA ARG A 83 -15.41 9.13 -2.71
C ARG A 83 -15.14 7.66 -3.02
N LEU A 84 -13.88 7.22 -2.88
CA LEU A 84 -13.49 5.82 -3.08
C LEU A 84 -13.60 4.99 -1.80
N GLN A 85 -13.85 5.62 -0.64
CA GLN A 85 -13.94 4.93 0.64
C GLN A 85 -15.06 3.89 0.65
N ASP A 86 -16.22 4.25 0.10
CA ASP A 86 -17.41 3.39 0.08
C ASP A 86 -17.25 2.18 -0.86
N LEU A 87 -16.23 2.18 -1.71
CA LEU A 87 -15.88 1.05 -2.59
C LEU A 87 -15.00 0.02 -1.88
N LEU A 88 -14.41 0.35 -0.73
CA LEU A 88 -13.59 -0.59 0.04
C LEU A 88 -14.50 -1.48 0.91
N PRO A 89 -14.40 -2.82 0.79
CA PRO A 89 -15.12 -3.73 1.67
C PRO A 89 -14.72 -3.54 3.13
N SER A 90 -15.69 -3.64 4.04
CA SER A 90 -15.43 -3.69 5.48
C SER A 90 -14.60 -4.91 5.88
N GLY A 91 -13.80 -4.79 6.94
CA GLY A 91 -13.01 -5.92 7.47
C GLY A 91 -11.93 -6.42 6.51
N LEU A 92 -11.43 -5.55 5.63
CA LEU A 92 -10.40 -5.90 4.65
C LEU A 92 -9.08 -6.29 5.33
N ALA A 93 -8.68 -5.55 6.38
CA ALA A 93 -7.49 -5.87 7.16
C ALA A 93 -7.60 -7.23 7.86
N ASP A 94 -8.76 -7.54 8.45
CA ASP A 94 -8.98 -8.80 9.17
C ASP A 94 -8.92 -10.02 8.24
N ALA A 95 -9.32 -9.86 6.97
CA ALA A 95 -9.26 -10.92 5.97
C ALA A 95 -7.83 -11.39 5.69
N ALA A 96 -6.81 -10.56 5.95
CA ALA A 96 -5.43 -10.94 5.70
C ALA A 96 -4.97 -12.16 6.51
N ALA A 97 -5.57 -12.39 7.68
CA ALA A 97 -5.24 -13.53 8.55
C ALA A 97 -5.53 -14.89 7.88
N SER A 98 -6.48 -14.94 6.95
CA SER A 98 -6.86 -16.14 6.19
C SER A 98 -6.35 -16.16 4.76
N LEU A 99 -5.44 -15.24 4.38
CA LEU A 99 -4.94 -15.16 3.01
C LEU A 99 -4.16 -16.43 2.65
N PRO A 100 -4.57 -17.21 1.63
CA PRO A 100 -3.87 -18.45 1.28
C PRO A 100 -2.46 -18.19 0.73
N TRP A 101 -2.30 -17.10 -0.02
CA TRP A 101 -1.05 -16.76 -0.71
C TRP A 101 0.07 -16.23 0.19
N THR A 102 -0.10 -16.26 1.51
CA THR A 102 0.96 -16.01 2.51
C THR A 102 1.48 -17.28 3.16
N GLN A 103 0.85 -18.44 2.90
CA GLN A 103 1.14 -19.69 3.59
C GLN A 103 2.28 -20.46 2.92
N GLY A 104 3.43 -20.57 3.60
CA GLY A 104 4.59 -21.34 3.13
C GLY A 104 5.76 -20.52 2.58
N SER A 105 6.87 -21.21 2.31
CA SER A 105 8.14 -20.60 1.87
C SER A 105 8.14 -20.16 0.39
N GLY A 106 7.24 -20.73 -0.43
CA GLY A 106 7.09 -20.41 -1.85
C GLY A 106 6.00 -19.40 -2.18
N SER A 107 5.24 -18.92 -1.20
CA SER A 107 4.06 -18.08 -1.48
C SER A 107 4.47 -16.69 -1.97
N PRO A 108 3.68 -16.08 -2.87
CA PRO A 108 4.04 -14.79 -3.49
C PRO A 108 3.86 -13.62 -2.53
N LEU A 109 3.06 -13.76 -1.47
CA LEU A 109 2.87 -12.76 -0.44
C LEU A 109 3.50 -13.23 0.89
N VAL A 110 3.76 -12.28 1.78
CA VAL A 110 4.17 -12.52 3.17
C VAL A 110 3.36 -11.62 4.07
N LEU A 111 2.72 -12.19 5.09
CA LEU A 111 2.12 -11.45 6.18
C LEU A 111 3.08 -11.49 7.38
N GLU A 112 3.58 -10.34 7.79
CA GLU A 112 4.42 -10.18 8.99
C GLU A 112 3.79 -9.08 9.85
N ASP A 113 3.36 -9.44 11.06
CA ASP A 113 2.55 -8.59 11.95
C ASP A 113 1.33 -8.00 11.23
N THR A 114 1.27 -6.67 11.09
CA THR A 114 0.21 -5.94 10.39
C THR A 114 0.62 -5.49 8.99
N ARG A 115 1.62 -6.14 8.38
CA ARG A 115 2.16 -5.74 7.08
C ARG A 115 2.08 -6.88 6.08
N LEU A 116 1.45 -6.59 4.95
CA LEU A 116 1.35 -7.51 3.83
C LEU A 116 2.34 -7.11 2.73
N TYR A 117 3.25 -8.00 2.37
CA TYR A 117 4.35 -7.76 1.46
C TYR A 117 4.23 -8.61 0.20
N LEU A 118 4.79 -8.12 -0.91
CA LEU A 118 5.32 -8.99 -1.95
C LEU A 118 6.55 -9.72 -1.40
N ARG A 119 6.66 -11.03 -1.62
CA ARG A 119 7.78 -11.87 -1.12
C ARG A 119 9.15 -11.27 -1.43
N ARG A 120 9.36 -10.79 -2.66
CA ARG A 120 10.61 -10.16 -3.09
C ARG A 120 10.99 -8.92 -2.27
N ASN A 121 10.00 -8.13 -1.85
CA ASN A 121 10.22 -6.92 -1.07
C ASN A 121 10.58 -7.27 0.37
N TRP A 122 9.86 -8.24 0.95
CA TRP A 122 10.19 -8.76 2.29
C TRP A 122 11.61 -9.32 2.32
N GLN A 123 12.01 -10.12 1.32
CA GLN A 123 13.38 -10.64 1.20
C GLN A 123 14.42 -9.52 1.13
N ALA A 124 14.16 -8.46 0.36
CA ALA A 124 15.03 -7.30 0.29
C ALA A 124 15.15 -6.59 1.65
N GLU A 125 14.03 -6.43 2.38
CA GLU A 125 14.03 -5.85 3.73
C GLU A 125 14.86 -6.69 4.71
N GLN A 126 14.71 -8.01 4.69
CA GLN A 126 15.50 -8.92 5.54
C GLN A 126 17.00 -8.86 5.18
N ALA A 127 17.35 -8.78 3.89
CA ALA A 127 18.73 -8.66 3.45
C ALA A 127 19.37 -7.33 3.91
N ILE A 128 18.63 -6.23 3.83
CA ILE A 128 19.06 -4.91 4.34
C ILE A 128 19.30 -4.99 5.85
N ARG A 129 18.35 -5.56 6.61
CA ARG A 129 18.46 -5.74 8.06
C ARG A 129 19.71 -6.55 8.42
N ALA A 130 19.93 -7.69 7.76
CA ALA A 130 21.10 -8.53 7.98
C ALA A 130 22.41 -7.79 7.66
N SER A 131 22.46 -7.02 6.58
CA SER A 131 23.65 -6.25 6.18
C SER A 131 23.98 -5.14 7.18
N ILE A 132 22.96 -4.45 7.72
CA ILE A 132 23.16 -3.44 8.77
C ILE A 132 23.68 -4.09 10.05
N GLN A 133 23.05 -5.18 10.51
CA GLN A 133 23.49 -5.91 11.70
C GLN A 133 24.92 -6.42 11.57
N ALA A 134 25.28 -6.97 10.40
CA ALA A 134 26.63 -7.44 10.13
C ALA A 134 27.66 -6.29 10.25
N ARG A 135 27.34 -5.09 9.76
CA ARG A 135 28.22 -3.91 9.89
C ARG A 135 28.33 -3.40 11.32
N LEU A 136 27.23 -3.39 12.08
CA LEU A 136 27.24 -2.98 13.48
C LEU A 136 28.07 -3.92 14.37
N ASN A 137 28.12 -5.21 14.01
CA ASN A 137 28.88 -6.22 14.75
C ASN A 137 30.36 -6.31 14.35
N GLN A 138 30.83 -5.50 13.39
CA GLN A 138 32.25 -5.44 13.05
C GLN A 138 32.96 -4.46 13.99
N PRO A 139 33.81 -4.93 14.93
CA PRO A 139 34.61 -4.02 15.73
C PRO A 139 35.61 -3.30 14.83
N GLY A 140 35.47 -1.98 14.73
CA GLY A 140 36.46 -1.13 14.08
C GLY A 140 37.65 -0.91 15.01
N ALA A 141 38.88 -1.13 14.52
CA ALA A 141 40.06 -0.70 15.24
C ALA A 141 40.05 0.83 15.32
N VAL A 142 39.85 1.36 16.53
CA VAL A 142 39.93 2.80 16.80
C VAL A 142 41.41 3.16 16.91
N PRO A 143 41.98 3.95 15.98
CA PRO A 143 43.37 4.38 16.11
C PRO A 143 43.53 5.29 17.32
N ASP A 144 44.64 5.18 18.05
CA ASP A 144 44.94 6.03 19.21
C ASP A 144 44.98 7.53 18.84
N SER A 145 45.31 7.84 17.59
CA SER A 145 45.34 9.20 17.04
C SER A 145 43.99 9.74 16.59
N LEU A 146 42.90 8.95 16.67
CA LEU A 146 41.59 9.35 16.15
C LEU A 146 41.09 10.64 16.78
N LYS A 147 41.21 10.77 18.11
CA LYS A 147 40.80 11.99 18.81
C LYS A 147 41.55 13.22 18.28
N GLN A 148 42.86 13.11 18.10
CA GLN A 148 43.69 14.21 17.60
C GLN A 148 43.34 14.58 16.15
N ALA A 149 43.04 13.59 15.31
CA ALA A 149 42.59 13.82 13.94
C ALA A 149 41.23 14.53 13.91
N LEU A 150 40.28 14.11 14.76
CA LEU A 150 38.97 14.75 14.89
C LEU A 150 39.09 16.18 15.44
N ASP A 151 39.89 16.41 16.48
CA ASP A 151 40.14 17.74 17.05
C ASP A 151 40.76 18.69 16.00
N SER A 152 41.60 18.20 15.07
CA SER A 152 42.15 19.01 13.97
C SER A 152 41.13 19.34 12.88
N LEU A 153 40.14 18.48 12.63
CA LEU A 153 39.14 18.66 11.57
C LEU A 153 37.94 19.49 12.02
N PHE A 154 37.55 19.34 13.29
CA PHE A 154 36.32 19.92 13.82
C PHE A 154 36.56 20.98 14.92
N GLY A 155 37.81 21.17 15.33
CA GLY A 155 38.17 21.98 16.50
C GLY A 155 37.92 21.23 17.81
N THR A 156 38.50 21.72 18.91
CA THR A 156 38.17 21.19 20.24
C THR A 156 36.82 21.73 20.70
N PRO A 157 35.92 20.88 21.23
CA PRO A 157 34.63 21.34 21.73
C PRO A 157 34.84 22.40 22.80
N SER A 158 34.25 23.57 22.60
CA SER A 158 34.25 24.66 23.58
C SER A 158 33.44 24.20 24.79
N SER A 159 34.05 24.17 25.99
CA SER A 159 33.36 23.87 27.24
C SER A 159 32.35 24.96 27.61
#